data_AF-A0A1Y4NE70-F1
#
_entry.id   AF-A0A1Y4NE70-F1
#
_cell.length_a   1.000
_cell.length_b   1.000
_cell.length_c   1.000
_cell.angle_alpha   90.00
_cell.angle_beta   90.00
_cell.angle_gamma   90.00
#
_symmetry.space_group_name_H-M   'P 1'
#
loop_
_entity.id
_entity.type
_entity.pdbx_description
1 polymer ?
#
loop_
_entity_poly.entity_id
_entity_poly.type
_entity_poly.pdbx_seq_one_letter_code
_entity_poly.pdbx_strand_id
1 'polypeptide(L)'
;MKILKLLEKNRYEIKLNKTGLYRFVEEGSKELVEYGFSYKVKYPQDLFAYEVILNGIRNKQVIDECYNQFVAVNYDIFEYVTYKERQRMINQDEEKVIANLPHFKDNQSKEEIYIPFLEPFINKYYTTDYQLVTLKKHKEYIANYPRNIKNMFELYGIQPYDSHLSSLQLVGVDDEYYYFYHFDFKTVYQFDKKGIVVDEFPLIDKYTKEYPDLELIKEALALLANSDDEAKVVEFLHTNKFIGEKTYKKLLKKVSK
;
A
#
# COMPACT_ATOMS: atom_id res chain seq x y z
N MET A 1 13.49 17.02 16.74
CA MET A 1 13.29 18.49 16.81
C MET A 1 12.20 18.85 17.82
N LYS A 2 12.29 20.03 18.46
CA LYS A 2 11.30 20.53 19.43
C LYS A 2 9.97 20.84 18.75
N ILE A 3 10.02 21.28 17.48
CA ILE A 3 8.83 21.55 16.65
C ILE A 3 7.94 20.33 16.43
N LEU A 4 8.49 19.14 16.13
CA LEU A 4 7.71 17.92 15.88
C LEU A 4 6.85 17.53 17.09
N LYS A 5 7.42 17.60 18.30
CA LYS A 5 6.69 17.37 19.56
C LYS A 5 5.56 18.37 19.79
N LEU A 6 5.65 19.56 19.21
CA LEU A 6 4.63 20.60 19.33
C LEU A 6 3.55 20.47 18.26
N LEU A 7 3.91 20.05 17.05
CA LEU A 7 2.97 19.70 15.98
C LEU A 7 2.12 18.51 16.41
N GLU A 8 2.74 17.47 16.95
CA GLU A 8 2.07 16.30 17.53
C GLU A 8 0.96 16.68 18.53
N LYS A 9 1.20 17.69 19.38
CA LYS A 9 0.19 18.16 20.37
C LYS A 9 -0.98 18.92 19.74
N ASN A 10 -0.84 19.44 18.54
CA ASN A 10 -1.87 20.20 17.83
C ASN A 10 -2.35 19.50 16.56
N ARG A 11 -1.92 18.26 16.33
CA ARG A 11 -2.17 17.51 15.10
C ARG A 11 -3.65 17.37 14.80
N TYR A 12 -3.92 17.20 13.51
CA TYR A 12 -5.16 16.61 13.05
C TYR A 12 -5.29 15.18 13.60
N GLU A 13 -6.41 14.87 14.25
CA GLU A 13 -6.70 13.53 14.74
C GLU A 13 -8.01 13.05 14.14
N ILE A 14 -7.96 11.87 13.53
CA ILE A 14 -9.12 11.14 13.07
C ILE A 14 -9.11 9.76 13.72
N LYS A 15 -10.29 9.29 14.15
CA LYS A 15 -10.43 7.91 14.64
C LYS A 15 -10.30 6.96 13.46
N LEU A 16 -9.63 5.81 13.67
CA LEU A 16 -9.48 4.77 12.64
C LEU A 16 -10.82 4.46 11.96
N ASN A 17 -11.87 4.21 12.74
CA ASN A 17 -13.20 3.86 12.22
C ASN A 17 -13.96 4.98 11.48
N LYS A 18 -13.34 6.14 11.28
CA LYS A 18 -13.87 7.25 10.48
C LYS A 18 -13.13 7.45 9.16
N THR A 19 -12.07 6.69 8.89
CA THR A 19 -11.32 6.78 7.64
C THR A 19 -11.98 5.95 6.53
N GLY A 20 -11.79 6.36 5.28
CA GLY A 20 -12.24 5.58 4.12
C GLY A 20 -11.52 4.24 4.07
N LEU A 21 -10.23 4.24 4.41
CA LEU A 21 -9.42 3.03 4.46
C LEU A 21 -9.92 2.00 5.48
N TYR A 22 -10.32 2.44 6.68
CA TYR A 22 -10.87 1.51 7.67
C TYR A 22 -12.14 0.85 7.14
N ARG A 23 -13.05 1.61 6.53
CA ARG A 23 -14.27 1.04 5.94
C ARG A 23 -13.94 0.02 4.86
N PHE A 24 -13.00 0.33 3.97
CA PHE A 24 -12.55 -0.60 2.92
C PHE A 24 -12.04 -1.92 3.49
N VAL A 25 -11.17 -1.85 4.51
CA VAL A 25 -10.59 -3.02 5.18
C VAL A 25 -11.64 -3.79 5.99
N GLU A 26 -12.54 -3.10 6.68
CA GLU A 26 -13.63 -3.71 7.45
C GLU A 26 -14.60 -4.47 6.54
N GLU A 27 -14.97 -3.90 5.39
CA GLU A 27 -15.80 -4.53 4.36
C GLU A 27 -15.14 -5.81 3.81
N GLY A 28 -13.82 -5.80 3.61
CA GLY A 28 -13.04 -6.97 3.18
C GLY A 28 -12.55 -7.88 4.30
N SER A 29 -12.93 -7.65 5.56
CA SER A 29 -12.42 -8.40 6.71
C SER A 29 -12.73 -9.90 6.62
N LYS A 30 -13.91 -10.25 6.09
CA LYS A 30 -14.31 -11.63 5.86
C LYS A 30 -13.43 -12.30 4.79
N GLU A 31 -13.12 -11.59 3.71
CA GLU A 31 -12.23 -12.08 2.64
C GLU A 31 -10.84 -12.40 3.20
N LEU A 32 -10.29 -11.51 4.05
CA LEU A 32 -9.00 -11.73 4.72
C LEU A 32 -8.99 -13.01 5.56
N VAL A 33 -10.04 -13.23 6.36
CA VAL A 33 -10.17 -14.41 7.23
C VAL A 33 -10.34 -15.70 6.41
N GLU A 34 -11.15 -15.67 5.35
CA GLU A 34 -11.35 -16.82 4.45
C GLU A 34 -10.05 -17.20 3.73
N TYR A 35 -9.20 -16.24 3.41
CA TYR A 35 -7.87 -16.46 2.85
C TYR A 35 -6.80 -16.85 3.88
N GLY A 36 -7.16 -16.98 5.16
CA GLY A 36 -6.30 -17.46 6.24
C GLY A 36 -5.47 -16.38 6.94
N PHE A 37 -5.72 -15.09 6.68
CA PHE A 37 -5.05 -14.01 7.40
C PHE A 37 -5.73 -13.75 8.74
N SER A 38 -4.94 -13.50 9.78
CA SER A 38 -5.48 -12.98 11.04
C SER A 38 -5.97 -11.55 10.82
N TYR A 39 -7.23 -11.26 11.13
CA TYR A 39 -7.78 -9.91 11.07
C TYR A 39 -7.80 -9.27 12.47
N LYS A 40 -6.94 -8.27 12.66
CA LYS A 40 -6.94 -7.41 13.86
C LYS A 40 -6.35 -6.06 13.53
N VAL A 41 -7.13 -5.00 13.70
CA VAL A 41 -6.71 -3.62 13.50
C VAL A 41 -6.51 -2.95 14.87
N LYS A 42 -5.32 -2.44 15.12
CA LYS A 42 -4.97 -1.63 16.30
C LYS A 42 -4.45 -0.25 15.92
N TYR A 43 -3.71 -0.16 14.83
CA TYR A 43 -3.00 1.03 14.41
C TYR A 43 -3.15 1.28 12.89
N PRO A 44 -2.85 2.50 12.39
CA PRO A 44 -2.92 2.81 10.96
C PRO A 44 -2.13 1.83 10.07
N GLN A 45 -0.94 1.39 10.50
CA GLN A 45 -0.11 0.46 9.75
C GLN A 45 -0.73 -0.92 9.53
N ASP A 46 -1.63 -1.35 10.42
CA ASP A 46 -2.38 -2.58 10.19
C ASP A 46 -3.30 -2.41 8.97
N LEU A 47 -3.92 -1.24 8.83
CA LEU A 47 -4.79 -0.92 7.69
C LEU A 47 -4.01 -0.85 6.38
N PHE A 48 -2.83 -0.23 6.36
CA PHE A 48 -1.99 -0.17 5.15
C PHE A 48 -1.61 -1.56 4.65
N ALA A 49 -1.23 -2.46 5.56
CA ALA A 49 -0.91 -3.83 5.20
C ALA A 49 -2.14 -4.61 4.69
N TYR A 50 -3.29 -4.48 5.37
CA TYR A 50 -4.51 -5.15 4.94
C TYR A 50 -5.03 -4.62 3.60
N GLU A 51 -4.83 -3.33 3.28
CA GLU A 51 -5.19 -2.75 1.99
C GLU A 51 -4.52 -3.50 0.84
N VAL A 52 -3.20 -3.62 0.93
CA VAL A 52 -2.37 -4.29 -0.07
C VAL A 52 -2.75 -5.76 -0.20
N ILE A 53 -2.94 -6.46 0.93
CA ILE A 53 -3.34 -7.87 0.93
C ILE A 53 -4.72 -8.05 0.31
N LEU A 54 -5.68 -7.20 0.67
CA LEU A 54 -7.05 -7.29 0.17
C LEU A 54 -7.13 -7.01 -1.33
N ASN A 55 -6.40 -6.00 -1.83
CA ASN A 55 -6.25 -5.78 -3.27
C ASN A 55 -5.63 -7.00 -3.95
N GLY A 56 -4.63 -7.63 -3.33
CA GLY A 56 -4.05 -8.90 -3.80
C GLY A 56 -5.03 -10.07 -3.85
N ILE A 57 -5.88 -10.21 -2.84
CA ILE A 57 -6.92 -11.25 -2.78
C ILE A 57 -7.90 -11.07 -3.92
N ARG A 58 -8.36 -9.83 -4.12
CA ARG A 58 -9.35 -9.48 -5.15
C ARG A 58 -8.76 -9.64 -6.55
N ASN A 59 -7.51 -9.24 -6.76
CA ASN A 59 -6.79 -9.54 -8.00
C ASN A 59 -6.78 -11.03 -8.30
N LYS A 60 -6.41 -11.85 -7.31
CA LYS A 60 -6.40 -13.30 -7.46
C LYS A 60 -7.79 -13.84 -7.78
N GLN A 61 -8.84 -13.39 -7.11
CA GLN A 61 -10.22 -13.80 -7.40
C GLN A 61 -10.62 -13.47 -8.84
N VAL A 62 -10.32 -12.26 -9.31
CA VAL A 62 -10.62 -11.84 -10.68
C VAL A 62 -9.89 -12.71 -11.71
N ILE A 63 -8.61 -13.02 -11.47
CA ILE A 63 -7.81 -13.90 -12.35
C ILE A 63 -8.39 -15.32 -12.34
N ASP A 64 -8.67 -15.88 -11.16
CA ASP A 64 -9.26 -17.22 -11.01
C ASP A 64 -10.61 -17.31 -11.75
N GLU A 65 -11.47 -16.29 -11.60
CA GLU A 65 -12.76 -16.21 -12.26
C GLU A 65 -12.64 -16.12 -13.77
N CYS A 66 -11.71 -15.31 -14.28
CA CYS A 66 -11.43 -15.20 -15.71
C CYS A 66 -11.05 -16.57 -16.31
N TYR A 67 -10.11 -17.28 -15.67
CA TYR A 67 -9.74 -18.62 -16.09
C TYR A 67 -10.91 -19.60 -16.03
N ASN A 68 -11.65 -19.62 -14.92
CA ASN A 68 -12.78 -20.55 -14.76
C ASN A 68 -13.88 -20.32 -15.81
N GLN A 69 -14.17 -19.06 -16.14
CA GLN A 69 -15.10 -18.70 -17.22
C GLN A 69 -14.57 -19.18 -18.57
N PHE A 70 -13.28 -18.96 -18.87
CA PHE A 70 -12.66 -19.44 -20.09
C PHE A 70 -12.80 -20.96 -20.24
N VAL A 71 -12.49 -21.72 -19.18
CA VAL A 71 -12.63 -23.19 -19.17
C VAL A 71 -14.08 -23.62 -19.39
N ALA A 72 -15.03 -22.96 -18.72
CA ALA A 72 -16.45 -23.30 -18.87
C ALA A 72 -16.97 -23.07 -20.30
N VAL A 73 -16.53 -22.00 -20.95
CA VAL A 73 -16.92 -21.66 -22.34
C VAL A 73 -16.26 -22.59 -23.36
N ASN A 74 -15.02 -23.00 -23.12
CA ASN A 74 -14.21 -23.76 -24.08
C ASN A 74 -14.06 -25.26 -23.72
N TYR A 75 -14.87 -25.77 -22.79
CA TYR A 75 -14.74 -27.13 -22.24
C TYR A 75 -14.65 -28.21 -23.33
N ASP A 76 -15.55 -28.17 -24.31
CA ASP A 76 -15.61 -29.15 -25.39
C ASP A 76 -14.40 -29.10 -26.32
N ILE A 77 -13.72 -27.95 -26.40
CA ILE A 77 -12.57 -27.74 -27.29
C ILE A 77 -11.29 -28.29 -26.66
N PHE A 78 -11.23 -28.38 -25.32
CA PHE A 78 -10.00 -28.72 -24.59
C PHE A 78 -9.44 -30.10 -24.92
N GLU A 79 -10.30 -31.06 -25.32
CA GLU A 79 -9.88 -32.40 -25.76
C GLU A 79 -9.12 -32.38 -27.10
N TYR A 80 -9.31 -31.34 -27.92
CA TYR A 80 -8.80 -31.25 -29.29
C TYR A 80 -7.64 -30.27 -29.44
N VAL A 81 -7.35 -29.45 -28.43
CA VAL A 81 -6.25 -28.48 -28.45
C VAL A 81 -5.08 -28.93 -27.59
N THR A 82 -3.87 -28.62 -28.04
CA THR A 82 -2.65 -28.85 -27.27
C THR A 82 -2.54 -27.90 -26.08
N TYR A 83 -1.66 -28.21 -25.13
CA TYR A 83 -1.37 -27.33 -23.99
C TYR A 83 -0.99 -25.90 -24.42
N LYS A 84 -0.14 -25.77 -25.45
CA LYS A 84 0.33 -24.48 -25.96
C LYS A 84 -0.78 -23.69 -26.63
N GLU A 85 -1.72 -24.37 -27.30
CA GLU A 85 -2.88 -23.72 -27.91
C GLU A 85 -3.85 -23.22 -26.83
N ARG A 86 -4.15 -24.04 -25.82
CA ARG A 86 -4.93 -23.58 -24.65
C ARG A 86 -4.31 -22.37 -24.00
N GLN A 87 -3.00 -22.40 -23.73
CA GLN A 87 -2.29 -21.28 -23.11
C GLN A 87 -2.42 -20.00 -23.94
N ARG A 88 -2.24 -20.07 -25.26
CA ARG A 88 -2.40 -18.90 -26.14
C ARG A 88 -3.83 -18.36 -26.14
N MET A 89 -4.82 -19.23 -26.15
CA MET A 89 -6.23 -18.81 -26.11
C MET A 89 -6.58 -18.13 -24.79
N ILE A 90 -6.16 -18.70 -23.66
CA ILE A 90 -6.37 -18.13 -22.32
C ILE A 90 -5.71 -16.75 -22.22
N ASN A 91 -4.43 -16.66 -22.58
CA ASN A 91 -3.66 -15.43 -22.42
C ASN A 91 -4.27 -14.24 -23.20
N GLN A 92 -4.89 -14.49 -24.36
CA GLN A 92 -5.55 -13.42 -25.13
C GLN A 92 -6.73 -12.78 -24.41
N ASP A 93 -7.46 -13.56 -23.60
CA ASP A 93 -8.58 -13.08 -22.80
C ASP A 93 -8.12 -12.52 -21.45
N GLU A 94 -7.19 -13.21 -20.77
CA GLU A 94 -6.62 -12.81 -19.49
C GLU A 94 -5.84 -11.50 -19.56
N GLU A 95 -5.06 -11.25 -20.62
CA GLU A 95 -4.24 -10.04 -20.76
C GLU A 95 -5.07 -8.75 -20.60
N LYS A 96 -6.29 -8.72 -21.13
CA LYS A 96 -7.18 -7.54 -21.03
C LYS A 96 -7.68 -7.31 -19.62
N VAL A 97 -7.95 -8.39 -18.89
CA VAL A 97 -8.43 -8.33 -17.50
C VAL A 97 -7.28 -7.94 -16.58
N ILE A 98 -6.15 -8.63 -16.70
CA ILE A 98 -4.96 -8.47 -15.86
C ILE A 98 -4.34 -7.08 -16.01
N ALA A 99 -4.30 -6.52 -17.22
CA ALA A 99 -3.70 -5.20 -17.47
C ALA A 99 -4.32 -4.06 -16.66
N ASN A 100 -5.56 -4.21 -16.19
CA ASN A 100 -6.28 -3.20 -15.41
C ASN A 100 -6.20 -3.42 -13.90
N LEU A 101 -5.61 -4.53 -13.43
CA LEU A 101 -5.50 -4.84 -12.02
C LEU A 101 -4.34 -4.05 -11.37
N PRO A 102 -4.51 -3.57 -10.13
CA PRO A 102 -3.43 -2.91 -9.39
C PRO A 102 -2.26 -3.88 -9.18
N HIS A 103 -1.04 -3.45 -9.48
CA HIS A 103 0.17 -4.26 -9.35
C HIS A 103 1.41 -3.36 -9.22
N PHE A 104 2.56 -4.01 -9.01
CA PHE A 104 3.88 -3.40 -9.15
C PHE A 104 4.86 -4.36 -9.80
N LYS A 105 5.93 -3.81 -10.35
CA LYS A 105 7.06 -4.60 -10.85
C LYS A 105 8.09 -4.80 -9.75
N ASP A 106 8.38 -6.05 -9.40
CA ASP A 106 9.39 -6.33 -8.39
C ASP A 106 10.80 -6.04 -8.92
N ASN A 107 11.55 -5.24 -8.17
CA ASN A 107 12.89 -4.83 -8.53
C ASN A 107 13.89 -6.00 -8.58
N GLN A 108 13.68 -7.07 -7.79
CA GLN A 108 14.62 -8.20 -7.73
C GLN A 108 14.35 -9.23 -8.84
N SER A 109 13.13 -9.76 -8.89
CA SER A 109 12.74 -10.79 -9.87
C SER A 109 12.40 -10.24 -11.25
N LYS A 110 12.08 -8.94 -11.35
CA LYS A 110 11.54 -8.27 -12.55
C LYS A 110 10.15 -8.75 -12.99
N GLU A 111 9.50 -9.58 -12.19
CA GLU A 111 8.14 -10.06 -12.43
C GLU A 111 7.09 -9.01 -12.00
N GLU A 112 5.94 -9.01 -12.67
CA GLU A 112 4.79 -8.19 -12.26
C GLU A 112 4.03 -8.90 -11.13
N ILE A 113 3.82 -8.19 -10.02
CA ILE A 113 3.26 -8.72 -8.78
C ILE A 113 1.84 -8.18 -8.58
N TYR A 114 0.87 -9.05 -8.76
CA TYR A 114 -0.56 -8.79 -8.56
C TYR A 114 -1.05 -9.32 -7.22
N ILE A 115 -0.37 -10.34 -6.68
CA ILE A 115 -0.73 -11.06 -5.46
C ILE A 115 0.49 -10.99 -4.51
N PRO A 116 0.61 -9.91 -3.73
CA PRO A 116 1.81 -9.56 -2.95
C PRO A 116 2.08 -10.47 -1.74
N PHE A 117 1.17 -11.41 -1.45
CA PHE A 117 1.37 -12.44 -0.42
C PHE A 117 1.78 -13.81 -0.97
N LEU A 118 2.07 -13.88 -2.28
CA LEU A 118 2.63 -15.05 -2.96
C LEU A 118 3.98 -14.69 -3.58
N GLU A 119 4.84 -15.68 -3.84
CA GLU A 119 6.16 -15.47 -4.44
C GLU A 119 6.10 -14.96 -5.90
N PRO A 120 7.18 -14.35 -6.40
CA PRO A 120 7.22 -13.81 -7.76
C PRO A 120 6.92 -14.87 -8.84
N PHE A 121 7.48 -16.08 -8.70
CA PHE A 121 7.27 -17.14 -9.69
C PHE A 121 5.82 -17.64 -9.71
N ILE A 122 5.09 -17.55 -8.59
CA ILE A 122 3.66 -17.88 -8.54
C ILE A 122 2.86 -16.78 -9.24
N ASN A 123 3.19 -15.51 -9.01
CA ASN A 123 2.58 -14.38 -9.74
C ASN A 123 2.76 -14.52 -11.26
N LYS A 124 3.93 -14.97 -11.70
CA LYS A 124 4.19 -15.30 -13.11
C LYS A 124 3.25 -16.38 -13.63
N TYR A 125 2.99 -17.45 -12.87
CA TYR A 125 2.02 -18.48 -13.28
C TYR A 125 0.62 -17.90 -13.42
N TYR A 126 0.18 -17.08 -12.48
CA TYR A 126 -1.13 -16.41 -12.56
C TYR A 126 -1.31 -15.51 -13.78
N THR A 127 -0.22 -14.99 -14.36
CA THR A 127 -0.27 -13.97 -15.42
C THR A 127 0.15 -14.47 -16.79
N THR A 128 0.93 -15.54 -16.87
CA THR A 128 1.51 -16.03 -18.13
C THR A 128 1.22 -17.50 -18.43
N ASP A 129 0.88 -18.28 -17.40
CA ASP A 129 0.58 -19.71 -17.54
C ASP A 129 -0.30 -20.23 -16.40
N TYR A 130 -1.56 -19.82 -16.37
CA TYR A 130 -2.49 -20.19 -15.30
C TYR A 130 -2.70 -21.72 -15.22
N GLN A 131 -2.54 -22.45 -16.32
CA GLN A 131 -2.60 -23.91 -16.33
C GLN A 131 -1.60 -24.53 -15.32
N LEU A 132 -0.43 -23.90 -15.07
CA LEU A 132 0.49 -24.35 -14.03
C LEU A 132 -0.11 -24.20 -12.63
N VAL A 133 -0.85 -23.14 -12.34
CA VAL A 133 -1.56 -22.95 -11.06
C VAL A 133 -2.50 -24.12 -10.78
N THR A 134 -3.10 -24.68 -11.84
CA THR A 134 -4.10 -25.75 -11.72
C THR A 134 -3.53 -27.12 -11.35
N LEU A 135 -2.21 -27.31 -11.50
CA LEU A 135 -1.53 -28.56 -11.19
C LEU A 135 -1.62 -28.87 -9.71
N LYS A 136 -1.90 -30.14 -9.36
CA LYS A 136 -2.11 -30.58 -7.97
C LYS A 136 -1.01 -30.10 -7.01
N LYS A 137 0.26 -30.28 -7.38
CA LYS A 137 1.41 -29.86 -6.58
C LYS A 137 1.42 -28.34 -6.33
N HIS A 138 1.06 -27.52 -7.32
CA HIS A 138 1.03 -26.06 -7.18
C HIS A 138 -0.18 -25.60 -6.38
N LYS A 139 -1.35 -26.22 -6.56
CA LYS A 139 -2.52 -25.98 -5.69
C LYS A 139 -2.20 -26.25 -4.24
N GLU A 140 -1.58 -27.40 -3.94
CA GLU A 140 -1.13 -27.76 -2.59
C GLU A 140 -0.10 -26.78 -2.04
N TYR A 141 0.86 -26.34 -2.87
CA TYR A 141 1.85 -25.33 -2.49
C TYR A 141 1.19 -24.00 -2.10
N ILE A 142 0.32 -23.47 -2.97
CA ILE A 142 -0.37 -22.20 -2.76
C ILE A 142 -1.28 -22.28 -1.54
N ALA A 143 -2.02 -23.37 -1.35
CA ALA A 143 -2.93 -23.57 -0.22
C ALA A 143 -2.20 -23.58 1.14
N ASN A 144 -1.00 -24.16 1.18
CA ASN A 144 -0.19 -24.24 2.40
C ASN A 144 0.79 -23.07 2.57
N TYR A 145 0.84 -22.13 1.61
CA TYR A 145 1.74 -20.99 1.69
C TYR A 145 1.35 -20.07 2.85
N PRO A 146 2.29 -19.63 3.71
CA PRO A 146 1.90 -18.97 4.95
C PRO A 146 1.21 -17.61 4.71
N ARG A 147 0.17 -17.36 5.50
CA ARG A 147 -0.73 -16.18 5.37
C ARG A 147 -0.54 -15.23 6.54
N ASN A 148 0.45 -14.36 6.42
CA ASN A 148 0.66 -13.29 7.39
C ASN A 148 1.28 -12.07 6.70
N ILE A 149 1.12 -10.90 7.31
CA ILE A 149 1.60 -9.62 6.77
C ILE A 149 3.12 -9.60 6.60
N LYS A 150 3.86 -10.24 7.53
CA LYS A 150 5.32 -10.24 7.53
C LYS A 150 5.90 -10.85 6.26
N ASN A 151 5.27 -11.93 5.75
CA ASN A 151 5.71 -12.59 4.53
C ASN A 151 5.75 -11.65 3.32
N MET A 152 4.79 -10.73 3.19
CA MET A 152 4.77 -9.76 2.09
C MET A 152 6.04 -8.90 2.06
N PHE A 153 6.45 -8.40 3.23
CA PHE A 153 7.67 -7.60 3.36
C PHE A 153 8.95 -8.43 3.20
N GLU A 154 8.93 -9.69 3.62
CA GLU A 154 10.06 -10.60 3.39
C GLU A 154 10.28 -10.90 1.90
N LEU A 155 9.20 -10.95 1.12
CA LEU A 155 9.25 -11.17 -0.33
C LEU A 155 9.65 -9.90 -1.09
N TYR A 156 9.02 -8.77 -0.76
CA TYR A 156 9.02 -7.59 -1.63
C TYR A 156 9.58 -6.32 -0.98
N GLY A 157 9.95 -6.36 0.30
CA GLY A 157 10.31 -5.17 1.06
C GLY A 157 9.17 -4.15 1.05
N ILE A 158 9.52 -2.87 0.94
CA ILE A 158 8.55 -1.77 0.98
C ILE A 158 7.76 -1.57 -0.33
N GLN A 159 8.16 -2.23 -1.42
CA GLN A 159 7.61 -2.01 -2.77
C GLN A 159 6.07 -2.05 -2.84
N PRO A 160 5.37 -2.95 -2.12
CA PRO A 160 3.90 -2.97 -2.18
C PRO A 160 3.23 -1.68 -1.68
N TYR A 161 3.88 -0.91 -0.81
CA TYR A 161 3.39 0.40 -0.36
C TYR A 161 3.63 1.52 -1.36
N ASP A 162 4.66 1.40 -2.19
CA ASP A 162 4.92 2.31 -3.32
C ASP A 162 4.32 1.74 -4.61
N SER A 163 3.03 1.42 -4.58
CA SER A 163 2.35 0.81 -5.71
C SER A 163 0.86 1.14 -5.76
N HIS A 164 0.22 0.76 -6.88
CA HIS A 164 -1.23 0.85 -7.04
C HIS A 164 -2.03 -0.05 -6.08
N LEU A 165 -1.37 -0.92 -5.31
CA LEU A 165 -2.02 -1.73 -4.29
C LEU A 165 -2.25 -0.96 -2.98
N SER A 166 -1.66 0.22 -2.81
CA SER A 166 -1.78 1.02 -1.60
C SER A 166 -2.25 2.44 -1.90
N SER A 167 -2.96 3.04 -0.94
CA SER A 167 -3.31 4.46 -0.93
C SER A 167 -2.19 5.36 -0.38
N LEU A 168 -1.13 4.78 0.18
CA LEU A 168 0.05 5.52 0.61
C LEU A 168 0.71 6.27 -0.56
N GLN A 169 1.20 7.47 -0.28
CA GLN A 169 1.88 8.31 -1.28
C GLN A 169 3.33 8.52 -0.88
N LEU A 170 4.27 8.09 -1.72
CA LEU A 170 5.69 8.30 -1.45
C LEU A 170 6.04 9.80 -1.50
N VAL A 171 6.60 10.31 -0.39
CA VAL A 171 6.96 11.73 -0.23
C VAL A 171 8.43 11.95 0.10
N GLY A 172 9.20 10.89 0.31
CA GLY A 172 10.64 10.99 0.52
C GLY A 172 11.29 9.62 0.67
N VAL A 173 12.58 9.56 0.36
CA VAL A 173 13.43 8.39 0.57
C VAL A 173 14.81 8.90 1.02
N ASP A 174 15.36 8.28 2.06
CA ASP A 174 16.77 8.43 2.42
C ASP A 174 17.48 7.06 2.40
N ASP A 175 18.74 7.01 2.85
CA ASP A 175 19.54 5.78 2.81
C ASP A 175 18.91 4.62 3.60
N GLU A 176 18.12 4.90 4.64
CA GLU A 176 17.58 3.91 5.59
C GLU A 176 16.06 3.80 5.57
N TYR A 177 15.36 4.86 5.17
CA TYR A 177 13.92 5.01 5.40
C TYR A 177 13.14 5.48 4.17
N TYR A 178 11.87 5.10 4.17
CA TYR A 178 10.85 5.54 3.23
C TYR A 178 9.81 6.36 3.96
N TYR A 179 9.36 7.45 3.34
CA TYR A 179 8.39 8.35 3.92
C TYR A 179 7.13 8.34 3.08
N PHE A 180 6.03 7.89 3.67
CA PHE A 180 4.73 7.82 2.98
C PHE A 180 3.70 8.71 3.66
N TYR A 181 3.00 9.51 2.89
CA TYR A 181 1.86 10.30 3.33
C TYR A 181 0.56 9.54 3.15
N HIS A 182 -0.33 9.60 4.15
CA HIS A 182 -1.69 9.08 4.01
C HIS A 182 -2.74 10.20 4.11
N PHE A 183 -3.59 10.28 3.09
CA PHE A 183 -4.57 11.36 2.97
C PHE A 183 -5.60 11.40 4.11
N ASP A 184 -6.13 10.28 4.57
CA ASP A 184 -7.14 10.35 5.66
C ASP A 184 -6.51 10.73 7.00
N PHE A 185 -5.28 10.28 7.26
CA PHE A 185 -4.60 10.50 8.53
C PHE A 185 -3.90 11.86 8.60
N LYS A 186 -3.63 12.47 7.43
CA LYS A 186 -2.90 13.75 7.32
C LYS A 186 -1.51 13.68 7.98
N THR A 187 -0.90 12.50 7.93
CA THR A 187 0.37 12.16 8.60
C THR A 187 1.31 11.53 7.58
N VAL A 188 2.59 11.91 7.66
CA VAL A 188 3.68 11.19 7.00
C VAL A 188 4.20 10.13 7.97
N TYR A 189 4.31 8.90 7.50
CA TYR A 189 4.85 7.76 8.23
C TYR A 189 6.23 7.44 7.70
N GLN A 190 7.20 7.29 8.59
CA GLN A 190 8.54 6.82 8.25
C GLN A 190 8.60 5.32 8.46
N PHE A 191 9.00 4.59 7.43
CA PHE A 191 9.14 3.15 7.42
C PHE A 191 10.60 2.76 7.24
N ASP A 192 11.03 1.74 7.96
CA ASP A 192 12.26 1.04 7.62
C ASP A 192 12.11 0.20 6.34
N LYS A 193 13.23 -0.34 5.83
CA LYS A 193 13.25 -1.21 4.64
C LYS A 193 12.42 -2.51 4.79
N LYS A 194 12.00 -2.86 6.02
CA LYS A 194 11.21 -4.06 6.34
C LYS A 194 9.72 -3.75 6.51
N GLY A 195 9.28 -2.50 6.26
CA GLY A 195 7.89 -2.11 6.37
C GLY A 195 7.41 -1.81 7.79
N ILE A 196 8.33 -1.62 8.74
CA ILE A 196 7.99 -1.25 10.12
C ILE A 196 7.97 0.27 10.23
N VAL A 197 6.87 0.83 10.75
CA VAL A 197 6.79 2.25 11.09
C VAL A 197 7.73 2.55 12.26
N VAL A 198 8.65 3.49 12.04
CA VAL A 198 9.62 3.95 13.05
C VAL A 198 9.28 5.32 13.63
N ASP A 199 8.65 6.20 12.86
CA ASP A 199 8.21 7.52 13.33
C ASP A 199 7.01 8.04 12.53
N GLU A 200 6.32 9.03 13.09
CA GLU A 200 5.13 9.67 12.53
C GLU A 200 5.28 11.20 12.56
N PHE A 201 5.02 11.85 11.42
CA PHE A 201 5.12 13.29 11.24
C PHE A 201 3.74 13.85 10.88
N PRO A 202 2.91 14.20 11.87
CA PRO A 202 1.65 14.88 11.61
C PRO A 202 1.91 16.35 11.34
N LEU A 203 2.16 16.66 10.06
CA LEU A 203 2.49 18.01 9.60
C LEU A 203 1.29 18.97 9.68
N ILE A 204 0.07 18.43 9.68
CA ILE A 204 -1.16 19.20 9.59
C ILE A 204 -1.82 19.32 10.97
N ASP A 205 -2.20 20.55 11.34
CA ASP A 205 -2.91 20.80 12.59
C ASP A 205 -4.43 20.59 12.48
N LYS A 206 -5.09 20.51 13.63
CA LYS A 206 -6.56 20.35 13.71
C LYS A 206 -7.38 21.58 13.32
N TYR A 207 -6.75 22.74 13.08
CA TYR A 207 -7.47 23.99 12.79
C TYR A 207 -7.48 24.30 11.28
N THR A 208 -6.60 23.64 10.54
CA THR A 208 -6.48 23.73 9.10
C THR A 208 -7.69 23.10 8.41
N LYS A 209 -8.23 23.82 7.43
CA LYS A 209 -9.42 23.41 6.65
C LYS A 209 -9.12 23.16 5.17
N GLU A 210 -8.02 23.71 4.68
CA GLU A 210 -7.52 23.50 3.32
C GLU A 210 -6.22 22.72 3.45
N TYR A 211 -6.13 21.57 2.79
CA TYR A 211 -4.98 20.70 2.93
C TYR A 211 -3.97 20.94 1.81
N PRO A 212 -2.66 20.97 2.12
CA PRO A 212 -1.62 21.11 1.12
C PRO A 212 -1.63 19.93 0.14
N ASP A 213 -1.16 20.17 -1.08
CA ASP A 213 -0.94 19.12 -2.06
C ASP A 213 0.31 18.27 -1.72
N LEU A 214 0.54 17.23 -2.52
CA LEU A 214 1.61 16.27 -2.27
C LEU A 214 3.01 16.90 -2.44
N GLU A 215 3.18 17.86 -3.34
CA GLU A 215 4.48 18.52 -3.57
C GLU A 215 4.87 19.38 -2.37
N LEU A 216 3.92 20.13 -1.82
CA LEU A 216 4.14 20.86 -0.56
C LEU A 216 4.48 19.93 0.61
N ILE A 217 3.88 18.73 0.67
CA ILE A 217 4.22 17.73 1.70
C ILE A 217 5.68 17.28 1.56
N LYS A 218 6.15 17.04 0.33
CA LYS A 218 7.56 16.69 0.05
C LYS A 218 8.50 17.81 0.47
N GLU A 219 8.18 19.06 0.11
CA GLU A 219 8.96 20.23 0.51
C GLU A 219 9.03 20.41 2.03
N ALA A 220 7.89 20.24 2.72
CA ALA A 220 7.84 20.32 4.18
C ALA A 220 8.75 19.27 4.84
N LEU A 221 8.73 18.04 4.32
CA LEU A 221 9.57 16.95 4.82
C LEU A 221 11.06 17.23 4.55
N ALA A 222 11.40 17.68 3.36
CA ALA A 222 12.78 18.04 3.01
C ALA A 222 13.29 19.20 3.88
N LEU A 223 12.45 20.18 4.19
CA LEU A 223 12.79 21.30 5.07
C LEU A 223 13.00 20.82 6.51
N LEU A 224 12.15 19.91 7.01
CA LEU A 224 12.32 19.29 8.33
C LEU A 224 13.61 18.49 8.45
N ALA A 225 14.03 17.81 7.38
CA ALA A 225 15.26 17.01 7.39
C ALA A 225 16.53 17.87 7.33
N ASN A 226 16.50 19.01 6.62
CA ASN A 226 17.70 19.78 6.29
C ASN A 226 17.84 21.12 7.03
N SER A 227 16.83 21.58 7.78
CA SER A 227 16.85 22.88 8.44
C SER A 227 17.11 22.77 9.95
N ASP A 228 18.22 23.34 10.41
CA ASP A 228 18.47 23.61 11.83
C ASP A 228 17.66 24.81 12.34
N ASP A 229 17.11 25.62 11.43
CA ASP A 229 16.28 26.78 11.74
C ASP A 229 14.81 26.36 11.86
N GLU A 230 14.39 26.04 13.08
CA GLU A 230 12.99 25.69 13.37
C GLU A 230 12.02 26.84 13.04
N ALA A 231 12.46 28.11 13.01
CA ALA A 231 11.56 29.25 12.77
C ALA A 231 11.15 29.29 11.30
N LYS A 232 12.11 29.05 10.39
CA LYS A 232 11.83 28.87 8.95
C LYS A 232 10.84 27.74 8.69
N VAL A 233 10.98 26.62 9.39
CA VAL A 233 10.02 25.51 9.28
C VAL A 233 8.62 25.96 9.69
N VAL A 234 8.49 26.64 10.83
CA VAL A 234 7.19 27.17 11.30
C VAL A 234 6.58 28.15 10.30
N GLU A 235 7.37 29.06 9.74
CA GLU A 235 6.92 30.03 8.73
C GLU A 235 6.47 29.35 7.44
N PHE A 236 7.21 28.35 6.97
CA PHE A 236 6.84 27.56 5.79
C PHE A 236 5.49 26.86 6.01
N LEU A 237 5.36 26.15 7.13
CA LEU A 237 4.12 25.43 7.46
C LEU A 237 2.92 26.38 7.55
N HIS A 238 3.09 27.59 8.09
CA HIS A 238 2.02 28.56 8.17
C HIS A 238 1.66 29.16 6.81
N THR A 239 2.66 29.59 6.05
CA THR A 239 2.48 30.22 4.72
C THR A 239 1.78 29.26 3.76
N ASN A 240 2.13 27.98 3.82
CA ASN A 240 1.56 26.92 2.99
C ASN A 240 0.36 26.21 3.64
N LYS A 241 -0.25 26.83 4.66
CA LYS A 241 -1.52 26.39 5.29
C LYS A 241 -1.50 24.97 5.88
N PHE A 242 -0.36 24.46 6.33
CA PHE A 242 -0.29 23.22 7.12
C PHE A 242 -0.81 23.43 8.54
N ILE A 243 -0.60 24.64 9.07
CA ILE A 243 -1.00 25.02 10.42
C ILE A 243 -1.79 26.32 10.39
N GLY A 244 -2.80 26.41 11.26
CA GLY A 244 -3.56 27.64 11.43
C GLY A 244 -2.84 28.68 12.28
N GLU A 245 -3.30 29.92 12.19
CA GLU A 245 -2.79 31.10 12.92
C GLU A 245 -2.59 30.84 14.44
N LYS A 246 -3.50 30.08 15.05
CA LYS A 246 -3.44 29.73 16.48
C LYS A 246 -2.26 28.82 16.81
N THR A 247 -1.94 27.88 15.93
CA THR A 247 -0.80 26.96 16.10
C THR A 247 0.49 27.68 15.75
N TYR A 248 0.52 28.46 14.66
CA TYR A 248 1.65 29.30 14.28
C TYR A 248 2.14 30.19 15.43
N LYS A 249 1.27 31.01 16.02
CA LYS A 249 1.62 31.87 17.17
C LYS A 249 2.20 31.11 18.36
N LYS A 250 1.72 29.88 18.62
CA LYS A 250 2.23 29.03 19.71
C LYS A 250 3.60 28.45 19.40
N LEU A 251 3.82 28.03 18.16
CA LEU A 251 5.09 27.46 17.71
C LEU A 251 6.16 28.55 17.68
N LEU A 252 5.88 29.69 17.06
CA LEU A 252 6.84 30.80 16.95
C LEU A 252 7.34 31.26 18.32
N LYS A 253 6.45 31.45 19.29
CA LYS A 253 6.81 31.82 20.68
C LYS A 253 7.73 30.81 21.37
N LYS A 254 7.69 29.53 20.97
CA LYS A 254 8.51 28.46 21.54
C LYS A 254 9.81 28.24 20.81
N VAL A 255 9.89 28.64 19.55
CA VAL A 255 11.09 28.53 18.72
C VAL A 255 11.98 29.76 18.88
N SER A 256 11.41 30.95 19.06
CA SER A 256 12.15 32.19 19.40
C SER A 256 12.65 32.23 20.87
N LYS A 257 12.64 31.10 21.57
CA LYS A 257 13.05 30.93 22.98
C LYS A 257 13.99 29.74 23.10
#